data_AF-A0A935DLE4-F1
#
_entry.id   AF-A0A935DLE4-F1
#
_cell.length_a   1.000
_cell.length_b   1.000
_cell.length_c   1.000
_cell.angle_alpha   90.00
_cell.angle_beta   90.00
_cell.angle_gamma   90.00
#
_symmetry.space_group_name_H-M   'P 1'
#
loop_
_entity.id
_entity.type
_entity.pdbx_description
1 polymer ?
#
loop_
_entity_poly.entity_id
_entity_poly.type
_entity_poly.pdbx_seq_one_letter_code
_entity_poly.pdbx_strand_id
1 'polypeptide(L)'
;MGPHRTYTSTRLDLARAKEARKALGGTLNDVALAVVTGALRRYLGRRGDAVEAMKDFRALVPVDLRPRMGEDGVGNHISLVLVHLPLSSPTPGPRFEPVHRACDT
;
A
#
# COMPACT_ATOMS: atom_id res chain seq x y z
N MET A 1 4.84 -7.63 -22.41
CA MET A 1 5.04 -6.26 -21.91
C MET A 1 5.24 -5.39 -23.15
N GLY A 2 4.35 -4.43 -23.45
CA GLY A 2 4.48 -3.61 -24.66
C GLY A 2 5.71 -2.67 -24.62
N PRO A 3 6.06 -2.01 -25.74
CA PRO A 3 7.30 -1.23 -25.90
C PRO A 3 7.50 -0.07 -24.91
N HIS A 4 6.45 0.31 -24.15
CA HIS A 4 6.50 1.38 -23.15
C HIS A 4 6.21 0.91 -21.71
N ARG A 5 6.16 -0.41 -21.45
CA ARG A 5 5.90 -0.94 -20.11
C ARG A 5 7.21 -1.29 -19.41
N THR A 6 7.65 -0.42 -18.51
CA THR A 6 8.80 -0.70 -17.64
C THR A 6 8.34 -1.39 -16.35
N TYR A 7 9.15 -2.30 -15.83
CA TYR A 7 8.94 -2.98 -14.56
C TYR A 7 10.22 -2.93 -13.74
N THR A 8 10.09 -2.63 -12.46
CA THR A 8 11.19 -2.69 -11.50
C THR A 8 10.70 -3.36 -10.22
N SER A 9 11.63 -3.96 -9.48
CA SER A 9 11.32 -4.66 -8.23
C SER A 9 12.39 -4.38 -7.19
N THR A 10 12.02 -4.53 -5.92
CA THR A 10 12.92 -4.47 -4.78
C THR A 10 12.57 -5.59 -3.81
N ARG A 11 13.49 -5.94 -2.91
CA ARG A 11 13.30 -6.96 -1.89
C ARG A 11 13.12 -6.30 -0.54
N LEU A 12 12.15 -6.80 0.23
CA LEU A 12 11.93 -6.44 1.62
C LEU A 12 12.02 -7.69 2.47
N ASP A 13 12.68 -7.59 3.62
CA ASP A 13 12.72 -8.68 4.58
C ASP A 13 11.31 -8.96 5.13
N LEU A 14 10.86 -10.20 4.99
CA LEU A 14 9.51 -10.60 5.37
C LEU A 14 9.31 -10.59 6.89
N ALA A 15 10.33 -10.91 7.68
CA ALA A 15 10.25 -10.87 9.13
C ALA A 15 10.06 -9.42 9.61
N ARG A 16 10.85 -8.48 9.09
CA ARG A 16 10.69 -7.04 9.36
C ARG A 16 9.33 -6.51 8.95
N ALA A 17 8.82 -6.94 7.80
CA ALA A 17 7.49 -6.54 7.34
C ALA A 17 6.38 -7.11 8.26
N LYS A 18 6.55 -8.32 8.77
CA LYS A 18 5.64 -8.93 9.77
C LYS A 18 5.74 -8.25 11.14
N GLU A 19 6.91 -7.78 11.55
CA GLU A 19 7.08 -6.99 12.77
C GLU A 19 6.37 -5.64 12.63
N ALA A 20 6.59 -4.94 11.52
CA ALA A 20 5.95 -3.66 11.23
C ALA A 20 4.42 -3.77 11.22
N ARG A 21 3.86 -4.77 10.53
CA ARG A 21 2.39 -4.94 10.51
C ARG A 21 1.83 -5.21 11.89
N LYS A 22 2.55 -5.97 12.74
CA LYS A 22 2.14 -6.29 14.11
C LYS A 22 2.17 -5.05 15.00
N ALA A 23 3.22 -4.23 14.88
CA ALA A 23 3.37 -3.00 15.64
C ALA A 23 2.32 -1.94 15.27
N LEU A 24 1.90 -1.90 14.01
CA LEU A 24 0.96 -0.90 13.49
C LEU A 24 -0.50 -1.37 13.45
N GLY A 25 -0.77 -2.65 13.69
CA GLY A 25 -2.13 -3.20 13.75
C GLY A 25 -2.80 -3.44 12.40
N GLY A 26 -2.05 -3.83 11.35
CA GLY A 26 -2.64 -4.10 10.03
C GLY A 26 -2.07 -5.31 9.30
N THR A 27 -2.26 -5.33 7.98
CA THR A 27 -1.87 -6.43 7.09
C THR A 27 -0.47 -6.22 6.48
N LEU A 28 0.07 -7.26 5.84
CA LEU A 28 1.32 -7.14 5.09
C LEU A 28 1.17 -6.19 3.88
N ASN A 29 -0.03 -6.12 3.30
CA ASN A 29 -0.32 -5.20 2.20
C ASN A 29 -0.32 -3.75 2.66
N ASP A 30 -0.81 -3.44 3.86
CA ASP A 30 -0.75 -2.08 4.42
C ASP A 30 0.70 -1.61 4.58
N VAL A 31 1.59 -2.50 5.03
CA VAL A 31 3.03 -2.22 5.11
C VAL A 31 3.62 -1.97 3.73
N ALA A 32 3.32 -2.83 2.75
CA ALA A 32 3.78 -2.65 1.38
C ALA A 32 3.29 -1.34 0.76
N LEU A 33 2.02 -0.98 0.98
CA LEU A 33 1.43 0.26 0.50
C LEU A 33 2.10 1.47 1.16
N ALA A 34 2.31 1.49 2.47
CA ALA A 34 3.01 2.57 3.15
C ALA A 34 4.43 2.80 2.59
N VAL A 35 5.16 1.70 2.30
CA VAL A 35 6.48 1.76 1.68
C VAL A 35 6.40 2.33 0.26
N VAL A 36 5.46 1.84 -0.56
CA VAL A 36 5.26 2.31 -1.94
C VAL A 36 4.81 3.78 -1.97
N THR A 37 3.90 4.21 -1.11
CA THR A 37 3.49 5.62 -0.97
C THR A 37 4.69 6.51 -0.65
N GLY A 38 5.53 6.09 0.29
CA GLY A 38 6.77 6.82 0.61
C GLY A 38 7.77 6.87 -0.54
N ALA A 39 7.93 5.77 -1.28
CA ALA A 39 8.80 5.71 -2.46
C ALA A 39 8.27 6.60 -3.60
N LEU A 40 6.96 6.54 -3.86
CA LEU A 40 6.29 7.32 -4.90
C LEU A 40 6.39 8.82 -4.61
N ARG A 41 6.14 9.25 -3.36
CA ARG A 41 6.33 10.64 -2.94
C ARG A 41 7.76 11.12 -3.23
N ARG A 42 8.78 10.34 -2.85
CA ARG A 42 10.20 10.70 -3.12
C ARG A 42 10.49 10.75 -4.62
N TYR A 43 9.95 9.80 -5.39
CA TYR A 43 10.16 9.72 -6.82
C TYR A 43 9.55 10.94 -7.55
N LEU A 44 8.28 11.25 -7.28
CA LEU A 44 7.58 12.40 -7.85
C LEU A 44 8.23 13.72 -7.43
N GLY A 45 8.59 13.85 -6.15
CA GLY A 45 9.31 15.04 -5.65
C GLY A 45 10.66 15.27 -6.35
N ARG A 46 11.42 14.20 -6.65
CA ARG A 46 12.67 14.30 -7.44
C ARG A 46 12.46 14.74 -8.88
N ARG A 47 11.25 14.57 -9.44
CA ARG A 47 10.88 15.04 -10.78
C ARG A 47 10.35 16.48 -10.79
N GLY A 48 10.21 17.11 -9.63
CA GLY A 48 9.66 18.47 -9.49
C GLY A 48 8.14 18.51 -9.36
N ASP A 49 7.47 17.37 -9.19
CA ASP A 49 6.03 17.33 -8.98
C ASP A 49 5.64 17.92 -7.62
N ALA A 50 4.55 18.68 -7.58
CA ALA A 50 4.01 19.29 -6.36
C ALA A 50 3.27 18.26 -5.48
N VAL A 51 4.01 17.32 -4.88
CA VAL A 51 3.47 16.22 -4.07
C VAL A 51 2.60 16.69 -2.89
N GLU A 52 2.83 17.90 -2.38
CA GLU A 52 2.01 18.49 -1.30
C GLU A 52 0.60 18.88 -1.77
N ALA A 53 0.43 19.13 -3.08
CA ALA A 53 -0.87 19.41 -3.68
C ALA A 53 -1.63 18.13 -4.06
N MET A 54 -0.98 16.97 -4.07
CA MET A 54 -1.56 15.68 -4.45
C MET A 54 -2.36 15.05 -3.29
N LYS A 55 -3.47 15.71 -2.93
CA LYS A 55 -4.29 15.28 -1.80
C LYS A 55 -5.12 14.04 -2.10
N ASP A 56 -5.54 13.79 -3.35
CA ASP A 56 -6.52 12.76 -3.70
C ASP A 56 -5.95 11.58 -4.50
N PHE A 57 -4.67 11.23 -4.29
CA PHE A 57 -4.06 10.11 -5.02
C PHE A 57 -4.68 8.78 -4.61
N ARG A 58 -5.15 7.99 -5.58
CA ARG A 58 -5.76 6.67 -5.34
C ARG A 58 -5.01 5.57 -6.09
N ALA A 59 -4.95 4.39 -5.48
CA ALA A 59 -4.40 3.20 -6.08
C ALA A 59 -5.36 2.02 -5.92
N LEU A 60 -5.39 1.15 -6.94
CA LEU A 60 -6.10 -0.12 -6.86
C LEU A 60 -5.16 -1.14 -6.21
N VAL A 61 -5.56 -1.72 -5.08
CA VAL A 61 -4.69 -2.56 -4.25
C VAL A 61 -5.36 -3.89 -3.92
N PRO A 62 -4.61 -4.99 -3.88
CA PRO A 62 -5.14 -6.28 -3.46
C PRO A 62 -5.34 -6.30 -1.94
N VAL A 63 -6.48 -6.81 -1.47
CA VAL A 63 -6.78 -7.08 -0.06
C VAL A 63 -7.26 -8.52 0.13
N ASP A 64 -7.02 -9.06 1.32
CA ASP A 64 -7.34 -10.43 1.69
C ASP A 64 -8.78 -10.52 2.24
N LEU A 65 -9.64 -11.29 1.59
CA LEU A 65 -11.04 -11.48 2.01
C LEU A 65 -11.28 -12.70 2.90
N ARG A 66 -10.25 -13.52 3.18
CA ARG A 66 -10.39 -14.72 4.03
C ARG A 66 -11.06 -14.48 5.39
N PRO A 67 -10.88 -13.34 6.08
CA PRO A 67 -11.57 -13.08 7.35
C PRO A 67 -13.11 -13.06 7.24
N ARG A 68 -13.67 -12.83 6.04
CA ARG A 68 -15.12 -12.67 5.83
C ARG A 68 -15.83 -13.92 5.29
N MET A 69 -15.09 -14.93 4.83
CA MET A 69 -15.65 -16.06 4.06
C MET A 69 -15.64 -17.41 4.80
N GLY A 70 -15.08 -17.49 6.02
CA GLY A 70 -14.92 -18.75 6.76
C GLY A 70 -13.66 -19.54 6.34
N GLU A 71 -13.26 -20.52 7.16
CA GLU A 71 -11.98 -21.24 7.05
C GLU A 71 -11.93 -22.27 5.89
N ASP A 72 -13.03 -22.49 5.18
CA ASP A 72 -13.21 -23.63 4.27
C ASP A 72 -12.71 -23.40 2.82
N GLY A 73 -12.10 -22.25 2.53
CA GLY A 73 -11.65 -21.88 1.18
C GLY A 73 -10.17 -22.14 0.90
N VAL A 74 -9.83 -23.31 0.36
CA VAL A 74 -8.54 -23.50 -0.34
C VAL A 74 -8.61 -22.74 -1.66
N GLY A 75 -8.08 -21.50 -1.69
CA GLY A 75 -8.10 -20.64 -2.88
C GLY A 75 -7.46 -19.26 -2.65
N ASN A 76 -7.08 -18.57 -3.73
CA ASN A 76 -6.57 -17.20 -3.68
C ASN A 76 -7.73 -16.19 -3.60
N HIS A 77 -8.24 -15.94 -2.40
CA HIS A 77 -9.34 -15.00 -2.15
C HIS A 77 -8.84 -13.56 -2.02
N ILE A 78 -8.37 -12.99 -3.14
CA ILE A 78 -7.91 -11.61 -3.25
C ILE A 78 -8.98 -10.78 -3.97
N SER A 79 -9.37 -9.65 -3.37
CA SER A 79 -10.15 -8.61 -4.04
C SER A 79 -9.31 -7.36 -4.27
N LEU A 80 -9.73 -6.52 -5.20
CA LEU A 80 -9.13 -5.23 -5.47
C LEU A 80 -10.00 -4.12 -4.89
N VAL A 81 -9.41 -3.26 -4.06
CA VAL A 81 -10.08 -2.08 -3.49
C VAL A 81 -9.33 -0.82 -3.90
N LEU A 82 -10.07 0.27 -4.10
CA LEU A 82 -9.50 1.56 -4.43
C LEU A 82 -9.17 2.32 -3.13
N VAL A 83 -7.88 2.42 -2.82
CA VAL A 83 -7.37 3.01 -1.58
C VAL A 83 -6.77 4.38 -1.84
N HIS A 84 -7.06 5.31 -0.93
CA HIS A 84 -6.43 6.61 -0.89
C HIS A 84 -5.00 6.51 -0.34
N LEU A 85 -4.01 6.97 -1.09
CA LEU A 85 -2.62 7.00 -0.67
C LEU A 85 -2.22 8.43 -0.31
N PRO A 86 -1.92 8.73 0.97
CA PRO A 86 -1.63 10.08 1.43
C PRO A 86 -0.20 10.52 1.05
N LEU A 87 0.00 10.81 -0.24
CA LEU A 87 1.29 11.25 -0.80
C LEU A 87 1.72 12.62 -0.27
N SER A 88 0.77 13.48 0.12
CA SER A 88 1.03 14.78 0.74
C SER A 88 1.51 14.68 2.19
N SER A 89 1.38 13.51 2.85
CA SER A 89 1.87 13.35 4.22
C SER A 89 3.38 13.14 4.23
N PRO A 90 4.18 13.88 5.04
CA PRO A 90 5.64 13.76 5.07
C PRO A 90 6.16 12.57 5.90
N THR A 91 5.41 12.10 6.91
CA THR A 91 5.87 11.08 7.86
C THR A 91 5.16 9.72 7.67
N PRO A 92 5.80 8.57 7.99
CA PRO A 92 5.20 7.25 7.76
C PRO A 92 3.97 6.92 8.62
N GLY A 93 3.95 7.34 9.90
CA GLY A 93 2.86 7.06 10.83
C GLY A 93 1.48 7.55 10.34
N PRO A 94 1.34 8.84 9.97
CA PRO A 94 0.09 9.39 9.43
C PRO A 94 -0.28 8.85 8.04
N ARG A 95 0.59 8.05 7.39
CA ARG A 95 0.24 7.37 6.13
C ARG A 95 -0.42 6.02 6.35
N PHE A 96 -0.17 5.37 7.49
CA PHE A 96 -0.65 4.02 7.74
C PHE A 96 -2.14 3.99 8.10
N GLU A 97 -2.57 4.86 9.02
CA GLU A 97 -3.96 4.88 9.51
C GLU A 97 -5.02 5.16 8.41
N PRO A 98 -4.81 6.08 7.44
CA PRO A 98 -5.74 6.27 6.33
C PRO A 98 -5.79 5.08 5.37
N VAL A 99 -4.65 4.42 5.13
CA VAL A 99 -4.56 3.24 4.27
C VAL A 99 -5.28 2.06 4.90
N HIS A 100 -5.04 1.82 6.20
CA HIS A 100 -5.67 0.74 6.96
C HIS A 100 -7.20 0.88 6.99
N ARG A 101 -7.72 2.08 7.31
CA ARG A 101 -9.18 2.33 7.29
C ARG A 101 -9.83 2.10 5.92
N ALA A 102 -9.11 2.42 4.84
CA ALA A 102 -9.62 2.20 3.49
C ALA A 102 -9.65 0.72 3.08
N CYS A 103 -8.83 -0.12 3.72
CA CYS A 103 -8.79 -1.57 3.50
C CYS A 103 -9.80 -2.36 4.38
N ASP A 104 -10.25 -1.78 5.51
CA ASP A 104 -11.15 -2.44 6.47
C ASP A 104 -12.66 -2.36 6.12
N THR A 105 -13.03 -1.59 5.08
CA THR A 105 -14.42 -1.49 4.58
C THR A 105 -14.70 -2.53 3.53
#